data_AF-A0A257XB08-F1
#
_entry.id   AF-A0A257XB08-F1
#
_cell.length_a   1.000
_cell.length_b   1.000
_cell.length_c   1.000
_cell.angle_alpha   90.00
_cell.angle_beta   90.00
_cell.angle_gamma   90.00
#
_symmetry.space_group_name_H-M   'P 1'
#
loop_
_entity.id
_entity.type
_entity.pdbx_description
1 polymer ?
#
loop_
_entity_poly.entity_id
_entity_poly.type
_entity_poly.pdbx_seq_one_letter_code
_entity_poly.pdbx_strand_id
1 'polypeptide(L)'
;MTKRREEQMARTRARAGDYQKALSELDKYPEQGFDQIIDEKDLNPFIVHRWKARAEAHPGIELTEEVLEQPDSPAHVPDEHITNNEMYFPTGITTELWKAQGEVDRYLLKNSTAPEHATLLVDRPLPSTPRVLLRGNPLTKGDAVPRRFLSLFGEQRAFKKGSGRLELAQAIIDRGNPLTARVMVNRIWQHHFGRGLVSTPSDFGKQGGPPTHPELLDWLAQRFMDSGWSIKTMHRLVMLSQTYQQSSQTRDERDPDNRLLSRMNPHRLSFEEARDAWLTAAGKIDLRVGGRPGSLFAVGNKRRTLYTLVDRENVPAVMRTFDFANPDLSIPQRSETSVPQQALFGMNHPFVVQQAKALVQDAASARSDAARIHFIYGRLFQRSPTHGELEAGLRFLDEDQPTVVAEAAHTQAWHYGYGEWDESAGRLKEFKVLPHFTGSAWQGAENWPNPELGWAQVTATGGHPGNDRKHAVVRRWTAPTSGTYDIHSVLIHEPAAGDGIRGFMSHSRLGKLRDTRLHGSKADLSVTAIDFKAGDTIDFIVDIADGLNSDQFLWSPKILPSTHTTGSGGDSPNEAWDAEKDFFAQPKSQLNAWEQLAQVLMLSNEFMFVD
;
A
#
# COMPACT_ATOMS: atom_id res chain seq x y z
N MET A 1 0.35 18.31 -27.97
CA MET A 1 0.41 17.09 -28.79
C MET A 1 0.00 17.37 -30.24
N THR A 2 -1.19 17.94 -30.51
CA THR A 2 -1.68 18.29 -31.86
C THR A 2 -0.66 19.03 -32.73
N LYS A 3 -0.09 20.14 -32.25
CA LYS A 3 0.94 20.91 -32.97
C LYS A 3 2.14 20.05 -33.40
N ARG A 4 2.67 19.20 -32.51
CA ARG A 4 3.82 18.33 -32.82
C ARG A 4 3.48 17.27 -33.87
N ARG A 5 2.25 16.75 -33.88
CA ARG A 5 1.80 15.84 -34.93
C ARG A 5 1.74 16.53 -36.29
N GLU A 6 1.17 17.73 -36.36
CA GLU A 6 1.07 18.49 -37.60
C GLU A 6 2.47 18.80 -38.16
N GLU A 7 3.39 19.26 -37.32
CA GLU A 7 4.80 19.47 -37.68
C GLU A 7 5.45 18.18 -38.21
N GLN A 8 5.24 17.05 -37.52
CA GLN A 8 5.79 15.76 -37.91
C GLN A 8 5.19 15.20 -39.22
N MET A 9 3.89 15.34 -39.41
CA MET A 9 3.19 14.95 -40.64
C MET A 9 3.69 15.81 -41.81
N ALA A 10 3.72 17.13 -41.66
CA ALA A 10 4.23 18.04 -42.69
C ALA A 10 5.68 17.72 -43.07
N ARG A 11 6.55 17.47 -42.08
CA ARG A 11 7.94 17.05 -42.32
C ARG A 11 8.02 15.74 -43.11
N THR A 12 7.22 14.75 -42.73
CA THR A 12 7.25 13.43 -43.36
C THR A 12 6.74 13.50 -44.80
N ARG A 13 5.70 14.30 -45.06
CA ARG A 13 5.17 14.54 -46.41
C ARG A 13 6.17 15.28 -47.29
N ALA A 14 6.77 16.36 -46.78
CA ALA A 14 7.78 17.14 -47.51
C ALA A 14 9.01 16.31 -47.93
N ARG A 15 9.29 15.24 -47.18
CA ARG A 15 10.44 14.34 -47.39
C ARG A 15 10.04 12.96 -47.94
N ALA A 16 8.83 12.79 -48.48
CA ALA A 16 8.37 11.49 -48.96
C ALA A 16 9.32 10.86 -50.00
N GLY A 17 9.92 11.69 -50.87
CA GLY A 17 10.93 11.25 -51.84
C GLY A 17 12.23 10.75 -51.20
N ASP A 18 12.66 11.34 -50.08
CA ASP A 18 13.83 10.87 -49.33
C ASP A 18 13.56 9.51 -48.69
N TYR A 19 12.35 9.32 -48.13
CA TYR A 19 11.93 8.02 -47.59
C TYR A 19 11.83 6.93 -48.66
N GLN A 20 11.41 7.26 -49.89
CA GLN A 20 11.46 6.31 -51.02
C GLN A 20 12.89 5.93 -51.38
N LYS A 21 13.82 6.88 -51.43
CA LYS A 21 15.25 6.60 -51.68
C LYS A 21 15.86 5.73 -50.58
N ALA A 22 15.45 5.92 -49.33
CA ALA A 22 15.90 5.09 -48.22
C ALA A 22 15.55 3.59 -48.37
N LEU A 23 14.54 3.25 -49.18
CA LEU A 23 14.15 1.84 -49.44
C LEU A 23 15.22 1.04 -50.20
N SER A 24 16.12 1.71 -50.94
CA SER A 24 17.27 1.03 -51.59
C SER A 24 18.46 0.83 -50.65
N GLU A 25 18.42 1.42 -49.45
CA GLU A 25 19.52 1.41 -48.47
C GLU A 25 19.01 0.97 -47.08
N LEU A 26 18.13 -0.04 -47.04
CA LEU A 26 17.47 -0.49 -45.80
C LEU A 26 18.46 -0.96 -44.72
N ASP A 27 19.68 -1.35 -45.11
CA ASP A 27 20.76 -1.69 -44.19
C ASP A 27 21.20 -0.51 -43.31
N LYS A 28 21.03 0.74 -43.78
CA LYS A 28 21.30 1.97 -43.02
C LYS A 28 20.19 2.34 -42.03
N TYR A 29 19.01 1.73 -42.16
CA TYR A 29 17.81 2.03 -41.37
C TYR A 29 17.28 0.74 -40.71
N PRO A 30 17.91 0.22 -39.64
CA PRO A 30 17.46 -0.99 -38.97
C PRO A 30 16.03 -0.87 -38.41
N GLU A 31 15.27 -1.98 -38.46
CA GLU A 31 13.89 -2.06 -37.93
C GLU A 31 13.79 -1.79 -36.43
N GLN A 32 14.88 -1.97 -35.68
CA GLN A 32 14.92 -1.84 -34.23
C GLN A 32 16.28 -1.25 -33.80
N GLY A 33 16.27 0.02 -33.42
CA GLY A 33 17.36 0.74 -32.77
C GLY A 33 16.80 1.95 -32.02
N PHE A 34 17.17 2.14 -30.75
CA PHE A 34 16.75 3.29 -29.94
C PHE A 34 17.58 4.56 -30.28
N ASP A 35 18.63 4.38 -31.08
CA ASP A 35 19.80 5.25 -31.11
C ASP A 35 19.79 6.25 -32.30
N GLN A 36 18.75 6.23 -33.14
CA GLN A 36 18.88 6.71 -34.53
C GLN A 36 18.16 8.01 -34.87
N ILE A 37 17.52 8.70 -33.90
CA ILE A 37 16.92 10.01 -34.16
C ILE A 37 17.41 11.00 -33.12
N ILE A 38 18.56 11.60 -33.42
CA ILE A 38 19.16 12.64 -32.60
C ILE A 38 18.56 14.00 -33.00
N ASP A 39 18.32 14.22 -34.30
CA ASP A 39 17.95 15.51 -34.85
C ASP A 39 16.69 15.48 -35.73
N GLU A 40 16.05 16.64 -35.92
CA GLU A 40 14.88 16.83 -36.78
C GLU A 40 15.16 16.58 -38.27
N LYS A 41 16.44 16.61 -38.68
CA LYS A 41 16.88 16.39 -40.07
C LYS A 41 17.10 14.92 -40.43
N ASP A 42 17.10 14.01 -39.47
CA ASP A 42 17.29 12.58 -39.74
C ASP A 42 16.04 11.95 -40.38
N LEU A 43 16.24 10.97 -41.27
CA LEU A 43 15.12 10.11 -41.70
C LEU A 43 14.80 9.13 -40.59
N ASN A 44 13.51 9.02 -40.26
CA ASN A 44 13.05 8.14 -39.18
C ASN A 44 12.99 6.68 -39.67
N PRO A 45 13.80 5.74 -39.13
CA PRO A 45 13.79 4.34 -39.55
C PRO A 45 12.42 3.67 -39.43
N PHE A 46 11.65 3.97 -38.39
CA PHE A 46 10.30 3.45 -38.22
C PHE A 46 9.39 3.87 -39.39
N ILE A 47 9.52 5.12 -39.85
CA ILE A 47 8.76 5.63 -41.01
C ILE A 47 9.28 5.00 -42.32
N VAL A 48 10.59 4.81 -42.50
CA VAL A 48 11.18 4.08 -43.64
C VAL A 48 10.55 2.68 -43.79
N HIS A 49 10.43 1.94 -42.69
CA HIS A 49 9.82 0.60 -42.71
C HIS A 49 8.31 0.62 -42.95
N ARG A 50 7.60 1.65 -42.48
CA ARG A 50 6.19 1.84 -42.89
C ARG A 50 6.05 2.11 -44.38
N TRP A 51 6.97 2.88 -44.96
CA TRP A 51 7.02 3.11 -46.41
C TRP A 51 7.31 1.83 -47.19
N LYS A 52 8.24 0.99 -46.71
CA LYS A 52 8.49 -0.35 -47.27
C LYS A 52 7.22 -1.19 -47.29
N ALA A 53 6.55 -1.31 -46.14
CA ALA A 53 5.32 -2.11 -46.02
C ALA A 53 4.21 -1.60 -46.95
N ARG A 54 4.07 -0.27 -47.12
CA ARG A 54 3.07 0.29 -48.05
C ARG A 54 3.45 0.04 -49.50
N ALA A 55 4.73 0.14 -49.88
CA ALA A 55 5.18 -0.15 -51.23
C ALA A 55 4.97 -1.63 -51.61
N GLU A 56 5.17 -2.56 -50.66
CA GLU A 56 4.87 -3.98 -50.83
C GLU A 56 3.36 -4.25 -50.98
N ALA A 57 2.52 -3.53 -50.22
CA ALA A 57 1.07 -3.68 -50.28
C ALA A 57 0.43 -3.02 -51.51
N HIS A 58 1.03 -1.96 -52.04
CA HIS A 58 0.52 -1.16 -53.17
C HIS A 58 1.63 -0.88 -54.21
N PRO A 59 2.03 -1.89 -55.01
CA PRO A 59 3.08 -1.71 -56.01
C PRO A 59 2.69 -0.67 -57.08
N GLY A 60 3.57 0.29 -57.35
CA GLY A 60 3.37 1.29 -58.41
C GLY A 60 2.42 2.44 -58.07
N ILE A 61 2.05 2.62 -56.80
CA ILE A 61 1.23 3.77 -56.36
C ILE A 61 2.00 5.09 -56.50
N GLU A 62 1.38 6.10 -57.12
CA GLU A 62 1.94 7.44 -57.19
C GLU A 62 1.75 8.19 -55.86
N LEU A 63 2.81 8.87 -55.40
CA LEU A 63 2.77 9.70 -54.18
C LEU A 63 2.17 11.07 -54.46
N THR A 64 0.87 11.12 -54.72
CA THR A 64 0.14 12.39 -54.80
C THR A 64 -0.08 12.97 -53.40
N GLU A 65 -0.35 14.28 -53.33
CA GLU A 65 -0.69 14.94 -52.07
C GLU A 65 -1.89 14.25 -51.38
N GLU A 66 -2.93 13.93 -52.15
CA GLU A 66 -4.10 13.21 -51.66
C GLU A 66 -3.74 11.85 -51.01
N VAL A 67 -2.82 11.08 -51.59
CA VAL A 67 -2.35 9.81 -51.01
C VAL A 67 -1.55 10.02 -49.73
N LEU A 68 -0.75 11.08 -49.66
CA LEU A 68 0.07 11.41 -48.49
C LEU A 68 -0.76 11.85 -47.28
N GLU A 69 -1.96 12.38 -47.50
CA GLU A 69 -2.86 12.86 -46.46
C GLU A 69 -3.78 11.79 -45.88
N GLN A 70 -3.90 10.63 -46.53
CA GLN A 70 -4.77 9.55 -46.06
C GLN A 70 -4.35 9.03 -44.67
N PRO A 71 -5.30 8.63 -43.80
CA PRO A 71 -4.99 8.11 -42.46
C PRO A 71 -4.09 6.86 -42.43
N ASP A 72 -4.10 6.07 -43.51
CA ASP A 72 -3.27 4.87 -43.66
C ASP A 72 -1.88 5.16 -44.27
N SER A 73 -1.62 6.42 -44.63
CA SER A 73 -0.32 6.89 -45.10
C SER A 73 0.77 6.71 -44.03
N PRO A 74 1.99 6.28 -44.41
CA PRO A 74 3.17 6.32 -43.54
C PRO A 74 3.50 7.72 -43.03
N ALA A 75 3.04 8.77 -43.74
CA ALA A 75 3.20 10.16 -43.34
C ALA A 75 2.16 10.65 -42.33
N HIS A 76 1.14 9.84 -42.03
CA HIS A 76 0.13 10.15 -41.02
C HIS A 76 0.61 9.72 -39.63
N VAL A 77 0.49 10.64 -38.66
CA VAL A 77 0.74 10.37 -37.24
C VAL A 77 -0.62 10.26 -36.55
N PRO A 78 -0.98 9.08 -35.98
CA PRO A 78 -2.30 8.87 -35.41
C PRO A 78 -2.51 9.69 -34.13
N ASP A 79 -3.77 10.08 -33.89
CA ASP A 79 -4.20 10.76 -32.67
C ASP A 79 -4.30 9.77 -31.50
N GLU A 80 -3.14 9.39 -30.96
CA GLU A 80 -3.01 8.41 -29.90
C GLU A 80 -2.10 8.89 -28.78
N HIS A 81 -2.17 8.21 -27.62
CA HIS A 81 -1.27 8.44 -26.49
C HIS A 81 0.20 8.37 -26.91
N ILE A 82 1.07 9.17 -26.26
CA ILE A 82 2.48 9.27 -26.65
C ILE A 82 3.19 7.91 -26.69
N THR A 83 2.86 7.00 -25.77
CA THR A 83 3.37 5.62 -25.74
C THR A 83 3.13 4.83 -27.04
N ASN A 84 2.13 5.20 -27.84
CA ASN A 84 1.80 4.50 -29.09
C ASN A 84 2.40 5.18 -30.33
N ASN A 85 2.74 6.47 -30.25
CA ASN A 85 3.24 7.25 -31.39
C ASN A 85 4.61 7.94 -31.13
N GLU A 86 5.30 7.64 -30.03
CA GLU A 86 6.65 8.16 -29.75
C GLU A 86 7.64 7.85 -30.88
N MET A 87 7.48 6.71 -31.54
CA MET A 87 8.33 6.26 -32.64
C MET A 87 8.26 7.16 -33.89
N TYR A 88 7.29 8.09 -33.96
CA TYR A 88 7.21 9.05 -35.06
C TYR A 88 8.10 10.28 -34.84
N PHE A 89 8.48 10.59 -33.60
CA PHE A 89 9.10 11.85 -33.23
C PHE A 89 10.60 11.72 -32.94
N PRO A 90 11.40 12.79 -33.13
CA PRO A 90 12.78 12.85 -32.63
C PRO A 90 12.87 12.76 -31.11
N THR A 91 14.00 12.28 -30.60
CA THR A 91 14.23 12.05 -29.15
C THR A 91 13.92 13.28 -28.28
N GLY A 92 14.33 14.48 -28.71
CA GLY A 92 14.03 15.73 -28.00
C GLY A 92 12.53 16.00 -27.88
N ILE A 93 11.79 15.81 -28.98
CA ILE A 93 10.33 15.98 -29.01
C ILE A 93 9.63 14.89 -28.19
N THR A 94 10.09 13.64 -28.27
CA THR A 94 9.58 12.54 -27.46
C THR A 94 9.74 12.84 -25.97
N THR A 95 10.88 13.39 -25.56
CA THR A 95 11.14 13.81 -24.17
C THR A 95 10.18 14.92 -23.73
N GLU A 96 9.97 15.94 -24.56
CA GLU A 96 9.00 17.01 -24.29
C GLU A 96 7.56 16.47 -24.17
N LEU A 97 7.15 15.59 -25.08
CA LEU A 97 5.82 15.00 -25.09
C LEU A 97 5.57 14.09 -23.88
N TRP A 98 6.57 13.29 -23.47
CA TRP A 98 6.49 12.51 -22.23
C TRP A 98 6.41 13.39 -20.99
N LYS A 99 7.15 14.51 -20.94
CA LYS A 99 7.03 15.48 -19.85
C LYS A 99 5.63 16.09 -19.76
N ALA A 100 5.08 16.51 -20.89
CA ALA A 100 3.72 17.04 -20.97
C ALA A 100 2.67 15.98 -20.60
N GLN A 101 2.84 14.74 -21.06
CA GLN A 101 1.98 13.62 -20.67
C GLN A 101 2.03 13.40 -19.15
N GLY A 102 3.22 13.41 -18.55
CA GLY A 102 3.37 13.29 -17.10
C GLY A 102 2.75 14.45 -16.30
N GLU A 103 2.62 15.65 -16.87
CA GLU A 103 1.83 16.75 -16.27
C GLU A 103 0.34 16.48 -16.32
N VAL A 104 -0.18 15.97 -17.45
CA VAL A 104 -1.58 15.54 -17.60
C VAL A 104 -1.88 14.40 -16.63
N ASP A 105 -1.04 13.37 -16.58
CA ASP A 105 -1.22 12.22 -15.68
C ASP A 105 -1.24 12.66 -14.22
N ARG A 106 -0.32 13.54 -13.80
CA ARG A 106 -0.33 14.11 -12.44
C ARG A 106 -1.59 14.92 -12.17
N TYR A 107 -2.08 15.70 -13.13
CA TYR A 107 -3.33 16.44 -12.99
C TYR A 107 -4.52 15.49 -12.83
N LEU A 108 -4.63 14.45 -13.66
CA LEU A 108 -5.69 13.45 -13.61
C LEU A 108 -5.66 12.67 -12.28
N LEU A 109 -4.46 12.25 -11.85
CA LEU A 109 -4.24 11.58 -10.56
C LEU A 109 -4.63 12.48 -9.38
N LYS A 110 -4.34 13.79 -9.45
CA LYS A 110 -4.65 14.75 -8.38
C LYS A 110 -6.13 15.10 -8.32
N ASN A 111 -6.83 15.21 -9.45
CA ASN A 111 -8.20 15.74 -9.51
C ASN A 111 -9.31 14.69 -9.71
N SER A 112 -9.00 13.48 -10.18
CA SER A 112 -10.05 12.49 -10.45
C SER A 112 -10.36 11.58 -9.26
N THR A 113 -11.63 11.39 -8.91
CA THR A 113 -12.05 10.48 -7.84
C THR A 113 -11.88 9.00 -8.19
N ALA A 114 -11.66 8.66 -9.47
CA ALA A 114 -11.29 7.34 -10.00
C ALA A 114 -10.57 7.54 -11.35
N PRO A 115 -9.65 6.67 -11.79
CA PRO A 115 -9.18 6.77 -13.17
C PRO A 115 -10.38 6.65 -14.13
N GLU A 116 -10.61 7.64 -15.00
CA GLU A 116 -11.74 7.66 -15.96
C GLU A 116 -11.67 6.48 -16.96
N HIS A 117 -10.49 5.89 -17.12
CA HIS A 117 -10.23 4.82 -18.05
C HIS A 117 -9.58 3.64 -17.34
N ALA A 118 -10.09 2.43 -17.60
CA ALA A 118 -9.33 1.22 -17.38
C ALA A 118 -8.26 1.12 -18.49
N THR A 119 -7.06 0.63 -18.17
CA THR A 119 -6.08 0.29 -19.20
C THR A 119 -6.69 -0.77 -20.11
N LEU A 120 -7.01 -0.37 -21.34
CA LEU A 120 -7.62 -1.23 -22.35
C LEU A 120 -6.54 -1.69 -23.30
N LEU A 121 -6.49 -3.00 -23.52
CA LEU A 121 -5.56 -3.60 -24.45
C LEU A 121 -6.27 -3.79 -25.79
N VAL A 122 -6.03 -2.88 -26.75
CA VAL A 122 -6.60 -2.94 -28.10
C VAL A 122 -5.62 -3.60 -29.09
N ASP A 123 -6.16 -4.18 -30.15
CA ASP A 123 -5.34 -4.65 -31.27
C ASP A 123 -4.81 -3.44 -32.06
N ARG A 124 -3.55 -3.52 -32.51
CA ARG A 124 -3.03 -2.57 -33.50
C ARG A 124 -3.82 -2.74 -34.81
N PRO A 125 -4.02 -1.67 -35.60
CA PRO A 125 -4.65 -1.76 -36.92
C PRO A 125 -3.97 -2.80 -37.82
N LEU A 126 -2.64 -2.92 -37.72
CA LEU A 126 -1.82 -3.91 -38.40
C LEU A 126 -1.06 -4.77 -37.37
N PRO A 127 -1.46 -6.03 -37.14
CA PRO A 127 -0.83 -6.88 -36.15
C PRO A 127 0.49 -7.49 -36.67
N SER A 128 1.59 -7.30 -35.95
CA SER A 128 2.91 -7.82 -36.31
C SER A 128 2.97 -9.34 -36.27
N THR A 129 3.50 -10.00 -37.31
CA THR A 129 3.68 -11.45 -37.37
C THR A 129 4.63 -11.92 -36.25
N PRO A 130 4.19 -12.81 -35.33
CA PRO A 130 5.06 -13.34 -34.30
C PRO A 130 6.14 -14.20 -34.92
N ARG A 131 7.36 -14.14 -34.36
CA ARG A 131 8.53 -14.88 -34.83
C ARG A 131 9.26 -15.49 -33.64
N VAL A 132 9.94 -16.61 -33.84
CA VAL A 132 10.85 -17.17 -32.84
C VAL A 132 12.01 -16.20 -32.64
N LEU A 133 12.32 -15.84 -31.39
CA LEU A 133 13.50 -15.02 -31.10
C LEU A 133 14.69 -15.95 -30.86
N LEU A 134 15.67 -15.94 -31.76
CA LEU A 134 16.84 -16.82 -31.65
C LEU A 134 17.68 -16.39 -30.44
N ARG A 135 17.85 -17.32 -29.49
CA ARG A 135 18.49 -17.05 -28.18
C ARG A 135 17.82 -15.91 -27.39
N GLY A 136 16.53 -15.65 -27.65
CA GLY A 136 15.77 -14.59 -26.99
C GLY A 136 16.10 -13.18 -27.48
N ASN A 137 16.94 -13.00 -28.51
CA ASN A 137 17.26 -11.67 -29.03
C ASN A 137 16.13 -11.14 -29.93
N PRO A 138 15.46 -10.01 -29.58
CA PRO A 138 14.40 -9.42 -30.40
C PRO A 138 14.86 -8.97 -31.79
N LEU A 139 16.16 -8.69 -31.96
CA LEU A 139 16.78 -8.30 -33.23
C LEU A 139 17.04 -9.50 -34.15
N THR A 140 17.09 -10.72 -33.60
CA THR A 140 17.45 -11.94 -34.34
C THR A 140 16.24 -12.86 -34.46
N LYS A 141 15.39 -12.58 -35.44
CA LYS A 141 14.14 -13.31 -35.69
C LYS A 141 14.41 -14.58 -36.50
N GLY A 142 13.85 -15.69 -36.06
CA GLY A 142 13.76 -16.95 -36.79
C GLY A 142 12.40 -17.11 -37.48
N ASP A 143 11.88 -18.34 -37.47
CA ASP A 143 10.66 -18.70 -38.18
C ASP A 143 9.42 -17.95 -37.69
N ALA A 144 8.50 -17.71 -38.62
CA ALA A 144 7.20 -17.14 -38.28
C ALA A 144 6.38 -18.14 -37.47
N VAL A 145 5.78 -17.67 -36.39
CA VAL A 145 4.89 -18.45 -35.54
C VAL A 145 3.45 -18.07 -35.89
N PRO A 146 2.69 -18.92 -36.59
CA PRO A 146 1.29 -18.63 -36.87
C PRO A 146 0.50 -18.57 -35.56
N ARG A 147 -0.44 -17.64 -35.50
CA ARG A 147 -1.34 -17.44 -34.36
C ARG A 147 -2.35 -18.57 -34.34
N ARG A 148 -2.34 -19.38 -33.28
CA ARG A 148 -3.26 -20.50 -33.10
C ARG A 148 -3.23 -20.95 -31.64
N PHE A 149 -4.16 -21.83 -31.28
CA PHE A 149 -4.12 -22.49 -29.99
C PHE A 149 -2.89 -23.41 -29.88
N LEU A 150 -2.48 -23.71 -28.66
CA LEU A 150 -1.38 -24.63 -28.40
C LEU A 150 -1.72 -26.02 -28.96
N SER A 151 -0.83 -26.55 -29.81
CA SER A 151 -1.01 -27.84 -30.50
C SER A 151 -1.18 -29.03 -29.58
N LEU A 152 -0.65 -28.93 -28.37
CA LEU A 152 -0.77 -29.97 -27.36
C LEU A 152 -2.21 -30.16 -26.86
N PHE A 153 -3.08 -29.15 -26.99
CA PHE A 153 -4.38 -29.11 -26.32
C PHE A 153 -5.58 -29.08 -27.28
N GLY A 154 -5.38 -29.18 -28.60
CA GLY A 154 -6.50 -29.21 -29.55
C GLY A 154 -6.11 -28.97 -31.01
N GLU A 155 -7.14 -28.86 -31.85
CA GLU A 155 -6.96 -28.63 -33.29
C GLU A 155 -6.24 -27.31 -33.60
N GLN A 156 -5.34 -27.37 -34.59
CA GLN A 156 -4.45 -26.28 -35.00
C GLN A 156 -5.13 -25.25 -35.90
N ARG A 157 -6.34 -24.81 -35.56
CA ARG A 157 -7.00 -23.76 -36.34
C ARG A 157 -6.27 -22.44 -36.16
N ALA A 158 -5.76 -21.89 -37.26
CA ALA A 158 -5.15 -20.57 -37.28
C ALA A 158 -6.19 -19.49 -36.92
N PHE A 159 -5.81 -18.60 -36.02
CA PHE A 159 -6.54 -17.38 -35.69
C PHE A 159 -6.41 -16.40 -36.85
N LYS A 160 -7.54 -15.82 -37.27
CA LYS A 160 -7.63 -15.00 -38.49
C LYS A 160 -7.99 -13.54 -38.22
N LYS A 161 -8.42 -13.19 -37.00
CA LYS A 161 -8.91 -11.86 -36.65
C LYS A 161 -7.93 -11.11 -35.73
N GLY A 162 -7.45 -9.96 -36.21
CA GLY A 162 -6.58 -9.08 -35.44
C GLY A 162 -5.32 -9.78 -34.93
N SER A 163 -5.02 -9.61 -33.64
CA SER A 163 -3.90 -10.26 -32.97
C SER A 163 -4.12 -11.74 -32.66
N GLY A 164 -5.34 -12.27 -32.84
CA GLY A 164 -5.75 -13.60 -32.41
C GLY A 164 -6.00 -13.73 -30.91
N ARG A 165 -5.83 -12.67 -30.10
CA ARG A 165 -6.06 -12.72 -28.64
C ARG A 165 -7.51 -13.01 -28.27
N LEU A 166 -8.46 -12.41 -28.99
CA LEU A 166 -9.89 -12.67 -28.77
C LEU A 166 -10.25 -14.12 -29.11
N GLU A 167 -9.75 -14.62 -30.25
CA GLU A 167 -9.96 -16.02 -30.65
C GLU A 167 -9.32 -17.00 -29.66
N LEU A 168 -8.13 -16.67 -29.12
CA LEU A 168 -7.51 -17.43 -28.04
C LEU A 168 -8.38 -17.44 -26.77
N ALA A 169 -8.88 -16.27 -26.34
CA ALA A 169 -9.74 -16.17 -25.18
C ALA A 169 -11.03 -16.99 -25.35
N GLN A 170 -11.65 -16.92 -26.53
CA GLN A 170 -12.83 -17.72 -26.90
C GLN A 170 -12.52 -19.23 -26.87
N ALA A 171 -11.37 -19.66 -27.40
CA ALA A 171 -10.95 -21.05 -27.34
C ALA A 171 -10.71 -21.54 -25.90
N ILE A 172 -10.18 -20.69 -25.01
CA ILE A 172 -9.97 -21.04 -23.60
C ILE A 172 -11.30 -21.29 -22.88
N ILE A 173 -12.31 -20.45 -23.11
CA ILE A 173 -13.63 -20.57 -22.46
C ILE A 173 -14.63 -21.42 -23.25
N ASP A 174 -14.19 -22.05 -24.34
CA ASP A 174 -15.06 -22.85 -25.20
C ASP A 174 -15.69 -24.00 -24.41
N ARG A 175 -16.95 -24.32 -24.69
CA ARG A 175 -17.70 -25.37 -23.98
C ARG A 175 -17.08 -26.77 -24.20
N GLY A 176 -16.40 -26.97 -25.33
CA GLY A 176 -15.61 -28.17 -25.61
C GLY A 176 -14.32 -28.28 -24.80
N ASN A 177 -13.91 -27.22 -24.10
CA ASN A 177 -12.78 -27.21 -23.19
C ASN A 177 -13.24 -27.25 -21.71
N PRO A 178 -13.32 -28.44 -21.09
CA PRO A 178 -13.82 -28.57 -19.71
C PRO A 178 -12.85 -28.02 -18.65
N LEU A 179 -11.57 -27.80 -18.99
CA LEU A 179 -10.53 -27.44 -18.03
C LEU A 179 -10.80 -26.10 -17.36
N THR A 180 -11.21 -25.10 -18.13
CA THR A 180 -11.42 -23.73 -17.62
C THR A 180 -12.55 -23.69 -16.59
N ALA A 181 -13.66 -24.38 -16.86
CA ALA A 181 -14.77 -24.48 -15.92
C ALA A 181 -14.36 -25.25 -14.65
N ARG A 182 -13.69 -26.41 -14.79
CA ARG A 182 -13.18 -27.22 -13.66
C ARG A 182 -12.24 -26.42 -12.75
N VAL A 183 -11.28 -25.70 -13.32
CA VAL A 183 -10.34 -24.86 -12.57
C VAL A 183 -11.09 -23.78 -11.79
N MET A 184 -12.04 -23.09 -12.44
CA MET A 184 -12.76 -22.00 -11.79
C MET A 184 -13.67 -22.48 -10.67
N VAL A 185 -14.45 -23.56 -10.87
CA VAL A 185 -15.31 -24.09 -9.80
C VAL A 185 -14.51 -24.67 -8.65
N ASN A 186 -13.33 -25.25 -8.92
CA ASN A 186 -12.43 -25.70 -7.86
C ASN A 186 -11.91 -24.54 -7.00
N ARG A 187 -11.61 -23.39 -7.60
CA ARG A 187 -11.23 -22.17 -6.86
C ARG A 187 -12.39 -21.63 -6.03
N ILE A 188 -13.59 -21.58 -6.61
CA ILE A 188 -14.81 -21.19 -5.87
C ILE A 188 -15.02 -22.12 -4.68
N TRP A 189 -14.89 -23.43 -4.90
CA TRP A 189 -14.99 -24.44 -3.85
C TRP A 189 -13.94 -24.23 -2.76
N GLN A 190 -12.67 -24.08 -3.15
CA GLN A 190 -11.56 -23.85 -2.23
C GLN A 190 -11.78 -22.61 -1.34
N HIS A 191 -12.31 -21.51 -1.88
CA HIS A 191 -12.61 -20.33 -1.09
C HIS A 191 -13.68 -20.55 -0.02
N HIS A 192 -14.59 -21.51 -0.22
CA HIS A 192 -15.63 -21.85 0.75
C HIS A 192 -15.20 -22.93 1.75
N PHE A 193 -14.39 -23.89 1.32
CA PHE A 193 -14.03 -25.07 2.14
C PHE A 193 -12.54 -25.09 2.59
N GLY A 194 -11.77 -24.04 2.30
CA GLY A 194 -10.33 -23.93 2.54
C GLY A 194 -9.46 -24.77 1.59
N ARG A 195 -10.00 -25.88 1.06
CA ARG A 195 -9.32 -26.82 0.17
C ARG A 195 -10.18 -27.11 -1.05
N GLY A 196 -9.57 -27.06 -2.24
CA GLY A 196 -10.23 -27.44 -3.48
C GLY A 196 -10.50 -28.95 -3.56
N LEU A 197 -11.48 -29.35 -4.37
CA LEU A 197 -11.70 -30.76 -4.75
C LEU A 197 -10.43 -31.34 -5.39
N VAL A 198 -9.74 -30.56 -6.21
CA VAL A 198 -8.35 -30.75 -6.59
C VAL A 198 -7.49 -29.88 -5.68
N SER A 199 -6.58 -30.49 -4.91
CA SER A 199 -5.77 -29.76 -3.91
C SER A 199 -4.67 -28.90 -4.51
N THR A 200 -4.41 -29.00 -5.82
CA THR A 200 -3.44 -28.20 -6.58
C THR A 200 -4.17 -27.22 -7.50
N PRO A 201 -4.50 -25.98 -7.06
CA PRO A 201 -5.50 -25.15 -7.75
C PRO A 201 -5.06 -24.62 -9.12
N SER A 202 -3.76 -24.70 -9.44
CA SER A 202 -3.19 -24.35 -10.74
C SER A 202 -2.69 -25.55 -11.56
N ASP A 203 -2.77 -26.77 -11.02
CA ASP A 203 -2.30 -27.98 -11.72
C ASP A 203 -3.37 -29.08 -11.68
N PHE A 204 -4.02 -29.24 -12.83
CA PHE A 204 -5.02 -30.28 -13.12
C PHE A 204 -4.44 -31.36 -14.05
N GLY A 205 -3.13 -31.31 -14.31
CA GLY A 205 -2.41 -32.27 -15.14
C GLY A 205 -1.97 -33.50 -14.35
N LYS A 206 -1.08 -34.30 -14.95
CA LYS A 206 -0.58 -35.54 -14.34
C LYS A 206 0.33 -35.31 -13.11
N GLN A 207 0.80 -34.09 -12.91
CA GLN A 207 1.60 -33.68 -11.75
C GLN A 207 0.73 -33.16 -10.60
N GLY A 208 -0.53 -32.80 -10.87
CA GLY A 208 -1.52 -32.43 -9.88
C GLY A 208 -2.15 -33.64 -9.17
N GLY A 209 -2.75 -33.40 -8.00
CA GLY A 209 -3.49 -34.42 -7.28
C GLY A 209 -4.83 -34.74 -7.96
N PRO A 210 -5.31 -36.00 -7.92
CA PRO A 210 -6.64 -36.31 -8.43
C PRO A 210 -7.73 -35.61 -7.60
N PRO A 211 -8.89 -35.26 -8.20
CA PRO A 211 -10.01 -34.70 -7.46
C PRO A 211 -10.52 -35.70 -6.41
N THR A 212 -10.85 -35.22 -5.22
CA THR A 212 -11.50 -36.05 -4.18
C THR A 212 -12.89 -36.52 -4.61
N HIS A 213 -13.62 -35.67 -5.33
CA HIS A 213 -14.96 -35.94 -5.85
C HIS A 213 -15.03 -35.59 -7.35
N PRO A 214 -14.58 -36.48 -8.26
CA PRO A 214 -14.52 -36.20 -9.70
C PRO A 214 -15.90 -35.91 -10.32
N GLU A 215 -16.92 -36.70 -9.97
CA GLU A 215 -18.27 -36.52 -10.51
C GLU A 215 -18.90 -35.19 -10.07
N LEU A 216 -18.67 -34.79 -8.82
CA LEU A 216 -19.11 -33.50 -8.29
C LEU A 216 -18.41 -32.33 -9.01
N LEU A 217 -17.10 -32.43 -9.23
CA LEU A 217 -16.33 -31.43 -9.96
C LEU A 217 -16.88 -31.24 -11.38
N ASP A 218 -17.18 -32.33 -12.06
CA ASP A 218 -17.73 -32.33 -13.42
C ASP A 218 -19.12 -31.74 -13.47
N TRP A 219 -19.98 -32.13 -12.53
CA TRP A 219 -21.32 -31.59 -12.40
C TRP A 219 -21.30 -30.08 -12.12
N LEU A 220 -20.44 -29.61 -11.21
CA LEU A 220 -20.27 -28.18 -10.91
C LEU A 220 -19.76 -27.42 -12.13
N ALA A 221 -18.77 -27.96 -12.85
CA ALA A 221 -18.21 -27.33 -14.04
C ALA A 221 -19.28 -27.17 -15.14
N GLN A 222 -20.10 -28.20 -15.38
CA GLN A 222 -21.21 -28.13 -16.32
C GLN A 222 -22.25 -27.09 -15.87
N ARG A 223 -22.65 -27.12 -14.59
CA ARG A 223 -23.62 -26.17 -14.03
C ARG A 223 -23.13 -24.72 -14.12
N PHE A 224 -21.83 -24.49 -13.93
CA PHE A 224 -21.21 -23.18 -14.04
C PHE A 224 -21.33 -22.63 -15.47
N MET A 225 -21.00 -23.43 -16.48
CA MET A 225 -21.17 -23.06 -17.88
C MET A 225 -22.64 -22.83 -18.24
N ASP A 226 -23.56 -23.70 -17.80
CA ASP A 226 -25.00 -23.58 -18.05
C ASP A 226 -25.64 -22.37 -17.38
N SER A 227 -25.04 -21.87 -16.29
CA SER A 227 -25.45 -20.63 -15.62
C SER A 227 -24.93 -19.36 -16.30
N GLY A 228 -24.29 -19.47 -17.46
CA GLY A 228 -23.64 -18.35 -18.14
C GLY A 228 -22.39 -17.86 -17.41
N TRP A 229 -21.61 -18.78 -16.82
CA TRP A 229 -20.38 -18.47 -16.08
C TRP A 229 -20.61 -17.55 -14.86
N SER A 230 -21.80 -17.62 -14.24
CA SER A 230 -22.17 -16.78 -13.11
C SER A 230 -21.54 -17.27 -11.80
N ILE A 231 -20.46 -16.60 -11.36
CA ILE A 231 -19.79 -16.88 -10.09
C ILE A 231 -20.77 -16.74 -8.90
N LYS A 232 -21.66 -15.74 -8.94
CA LYS A 232 -22.69 -15.53 -7.90
C LYS A 232 -23.64 -16.71 -7.78
N THR A 233 -24.04 -17.32 -8.90
CA THR A 233 -24.89 -18.50 -8.90
C THR A 233 -24.17 -19.69 -8.27
N MET A 234 -22.87 -19.85 -8.54
CA MET A 234 -22.06 -20.92 -7.93
C MET A 234 -21.89 -20.73 -6.42
N HIS A 235 -21.59 -19.51 -5.96
CA HIS A 235 -21.54 -19.23 -4.52
C HIS A 235 -22.86 -19.56 -3.83
N ARG A 236 -24.00 -19.12 -4.39
CA ARG A 236 -25.31 -19.44 -3.84
C ARG A 236 -25.57 -20.95 -3.81
N LEU A 237 -25.23 -21.67 -4.87
CA LEU A 237 -25.39 -23.12 -4.94
C LEU A 237 -24.59 -23.83 -3.85
N VAL A 238 -23.31 -23.46 -3.68
CA VAL A 238 -22.42 -24.03 -2.65
C VAL A 238 -22.94 -23.70 -1.26
N MET A 239 -23.26 -22.44 -0.97
CA MET A 239 -23.69 -22.00 0.37
C MET A 239 -25.06 -22.54 0.81
N LEU A 240 -25.91 -22.94 -0.15
CA LEU A 240 -27.20 -23.59 0.13
C LEU A 240 -27.11 -25.13 0.18
N SER A 241 -25.94 -25.71 -0.04
CA SER A 241 -25.75 -27.16 0.07
C SER A 241 -25.74 -27.60 1.54
N GLN A 242 -26.22 -28.82 1.80
CA GLN A 242 -26.11 -29.43 3.13
C GLN A 242 -24.64 -29.53 3.58
N THR A 243 -23.72 -29.82 2.65
CA THR A 243 -22.28 -29.96 2.92
C THR A 243 -21.67 -28.66 3.47
N TYR A 244 -22.04 -27.50 2.93
CA TYR A 244 -21.56 -26.20 3.43
C TYR A 244 -22.15 -25.84 4.79
N GLN A 245 -23.38 -26.30 5.07
CA GLN A 245 -24.11 -25.98 6.31
C GLN A 245 -23.84 -26.97 7.46
N GLN A 246 -22.86 -27.87 7.31
CA GLN A 246 -22.49 -28.81 8.36
C GLN A 246 -21.77 -28.08 9.51
N SER A 247 -21.87 -28.61 10.72
CA SER A 247 -21.11 -28.12 11.87
C SER A 247 -19.62 -28.51 11.78
N SER A 248 -18.74 -27.71 12.36
CA SER A 248 -17.30 -27.99 12.52
C SER A 248 -16.95 -28.96 13.67
N GLN A 249 -17.88 -29.25 14.58
CA GLN A 249 -17.62 -29.87 15.88
C GLN A 249 -17.15 -31.34 15.84
N THR A 250 -17.63 -32.12 14.87
CA THR A 250 -17.43 -33.58 14.86
C THR A 250 -16.18 -33.95 14.08
N ARG A 251 -15.16 -34.52 14.75
CA ARG A 251 -13.96 -35.01 14.07
C ARG A 251 -14.07 -36.51 13.78
N ASP A 252 -13.86 -36.90 12.52
CA ASP A 252 -13.69 -38.30 12.13
C ASP A 252 -12.19 -38.64 12.10
N GLU A 253 -11.75 -39.58 12.94
CA GLU A 253 -10.35 -40.01 12.99
C GLU A 253 -9.91 -40.79 11.75
N ARG A 254 -10.87 -41.33 10.97
CA ARG A 254 -10.58 -42.07 9.73
C ARG A 254 -10.25 -41.15 8.55
N ASP A 255 -10.67 -39.89 8.64
CA ASP A 255 -10.39 -38.84 7.66
C ASP A 255 -9.93 -37.56 8.38
N PRO A 256 -8.71 -37.58 8.96
CA PRO A 256 -8.22 -36.49 9.79
C PRO A 256 -8.08 -35.16 9.03
N ASP A 257 -7.90 -35.24 7.70
CA ASP A 257 -7.82 -34.10 6.78
C ASP A 257 -9.21 -33.63 6.30
N ASN A 258 -10.28 -34.32 6.69
CA ASN A 258 -11.66 -34.10 6.29
C ASN A 258 -11.83 -33.94 4.75
N ARG A 259 -11.15 -34.80 3.98
CA ARG A 259 -11.20 -34.82 2.51
C ARG A 259 -12.57 -35.22 1.97
N LEU A 260 -13.31 -36.01 2.72
CA LEU A 260 -14.66 -36.49 2.41
C LEU A 260 -15.75 -35.53 2.91
N LEU A 261 -15.36 -34.42 3.55
CA LEU A 261 -16.26 -33.33 3.94
C LEU A 261 -17.40 -33.81 4.85
N SER A 262 -17.05 -34.60 5.86
CA SER A 262 -17.97 -35.08 6.90
C SER A 262 -18.40 -33.98 7.90
N ARG A 263 -17.65 -32.89 7.93
CA ARG A 263 -17.90 -31.66 8.71
C ARG A 263 -17.42 -30.42 7.96
N MET A 264 -17.69 -29.23 8.48
CA MET A 264 -17.08 -28.01 7.97
C MET A 264 -15.63 -27.87 8.46
N ASN A 265 -14.76 -27.32 7.62
CA ASN A 265 -13.37 -27.03 7.97
C ASN A 265 -13.26 -25.60 8.49
N PRO A 266 -12.88 -25.40 9.77
CA PRO A 266 -12.57 -24.08 10.25
C PRO A 266 -11.41 -23.48 9.46
N HIS A 267 -11.55 -22.22 9.06
CA HIS A 267 -10.43 -21.46 8.52
C HIS A 267 -10.33 -20.11 9.20
N ARG A 268 -9.10 -19.62 9.34
CA ARG A 268 -8.83 -18.33 9.94
C ARG A 268 -9.23 -17.22 8.96
N LEU A 269 -9.79 -16.14 9.46
CA LEU A 269 -10.00 -14.94 8.66
C LEU A 269 -8.66 -14.43 8.12
N SER A 270 -8.62 -14.16 6.81
CA SER A 270 -7.52 -13.41 6.22
C SER A 270 -7.44 -12.01 6.82
N PHE A 271 -6.32 -11.30 6.61
CA PHE A 271 -6.17 -9.93 7.13
C PHE A 271 -7.32 -9.01 6.68
N GLU A 272 -7.69 -9.09 5.40
CA GLU A 272 -8.74 -8.27 4.82
C GLU A 272 -10.10 -8.55 5.47
N GLU A 273 -10.40 -9.83 5.71
CA GLU A 273 -11.63 -10.27 6.36
C GLU A 273 -11.64 -9.89 7.85
N ALA A 274 -10.53 -10.09 8.57
CA ALA A 274 -10.41 -9.71 9.97
C ALA A 274 -10.59 -8.21 10.18
N ARG A 275 -9.93 -7.39 9.35
CA ARG A 275 -10.09 -5.92 9.39
C ARG A 275 -11.52 -5.48 9.09
N ASP A 276 -12.14 -6.06 8.06
CA ASP A 276 -13.53 -5.76 7.72
C ASP A 276 -14.49 -6.26 8.82
N ALA A 277 -14.20 -7.39 9.47
CA ALA A 277 -14.98 -7.93 10.59
C ALA A 277 -14.93 -7.01 11.81
N TRP A 278 -13.73 -6.56 12.23
CA TRP A 278 -13.60 -5.62 13.35
C TRP A 278 -14.34 -4.29 13.09
N LEU A 279 -14.25 -3.73 11.87
CA LEU A 279 -15.01 -2.54 11.48
C LEU A 279 -16.52 -2.79 11.46
N THR A 280 -16.93 -3.96 10.99
CA THR A 280 -18.35 -4.34 10.91
C THR A 280 -18.93 -4.50 12.30
N ALA A 281 -18.26 -5.22 13.20
CA ALA A 281 -18.66 -5.41 14.58
C ALA A 281 -18.81 -4.07 15.31
N ALA A 282 -17.83 -3.18 15.16
CA ALA A 282 -17.86 -1.81 15.71
C ALA A 282 -18.84 -0.86 15.02
N GLY A 283 -19.53 -1.31 13.95
CA GLY A 283 -20.53 -0.50 13.24
C GLY A 283 -19.94 0.68 12.48
N LYS A 284 -18.65 0.61 12.13
CA LYS A 284 -17.93 1.71 11.48
C LYS A 284 -17.67 1.48 9.99
N ILE A 285 -17.83 0.26 9.47
CA ILE A 285 -17.48 -0.07 8.08
C ILE A 285 -18.21 0.81 7.06
N ASP A 286 -17.44 1.39 6.13
CA ASP A 286 -17.95 2.11 4.95
C ASP A 286 -18.01 1.16 3.74
N LEU A 287 -19.23 0.91 3.26
CA LEU A 287 -19.53 0.03 2.14
C LEU A 287 -19.55 0.71 0.77
N ARG A 288 -19.15 1.99 0.68
CA ARG A 288 -19.08 2.72 -0.58
C ARG A 288 -18.18 2.00 -1.59
N VAL A 289 -18.73 1.78 -2.78
CA VAL A 289 -18.06 1.11 -3.90
C VAL A 289 -17.29 2.12 -4.76
N GLY A 290 -16.08 1.76 -5.18
CA GLY A 290 -15.24 2.59 -6.07
C GLY A 290 -14.59 3.77 -5.36
N GLY A 291 -13.99 4.71 -6.10
CA GLY A 291 -13.29 5.86 -5.51
C GLY A 291 -11.84 5.56 -5.10
N ARG A 292 -11.09 6.62 -4.75
CA ARG A 292 -9.66 6.51 -4.44
C ARG A 292 -9.35 5.57 -3.27
N PRO A 293 -8.26 4.79 -3.38
CA PRO A 293 -7.76 4.02 -2.25
C PRO A 293 -7.20 4.95 -1.15
N GLY A 294 -7.26 4.49 0.10
CA GLY A 294 -6.65 5.17 1.24
C GLY A 294 -5.57 4.30 1.90
N SER A 295 -4.63 4.92 2.63
CA SER A 295 -3.65 4.17 3.42
C SER A 295 -4.35 3.31 4.49
N LEU A 296 -3.83 2.11 4.73
CA LEU A 296 -4.49 1.02 5.46
C LEU A 296 -4.99 1.43 6.86
N PHE A 297 -4.16 2.15 7.61
CA PHE A 297 -4.44 2.64 8.97
C PHE A 297 -4.52 4.16 9.06
N ALA A 298 -4.75 4.85 7.94
CA ALA A 298 -5.01 6.28 7.97
C ALA A 298 -6.17 6.61 8.91
N VAL A 299 -6.04 7.69 9.67
CA VAL A 299 -7.07 8.16 10.60
C VAL A 299 -8.39 8.34 9.84
N GLY A 300 -9.45 7.71 10.33
CA GLY A 300 -10.78 7.77 9.73
C GLY A 300 -10.99 6.87 8.49
N ASN A 301 -9.99 6.10 8.05
CA ASN A 301 -10.20 5.12 6.99
C ASN A 301 -11.01 3.92 7.50
N LYS A 302 -12.32 3.97 7.23
CA LYS A 302 -13.30 2.95 7.61
C LYS A 302 -13.76 2.09 6.43
N ARG A 303 -13.17 2.29 5.25
CA ARG A 303 -13.58 1.57 4.04
C ARG A 303 -13.21 0.10 4.15
N ARG A 304 -13.95 -0.74 3.42
CA ARG A 304 -13.58 -2.13 3.16
C ARG A 304 -12.11 -2.21 2.76
N THR A 305 -11.40 -3.22 3.26
CA THR A 305 -9.96 -3.41 3.04
C THR A 305 -9.64 -3.58 1.55
N LEU A 306 -10.60 -4.02 0.73
CA LEU A 306 -10.52 -3.99 -0.74
C LEU A 306 -10.14 -2.61 -1.32
N TYR A 307 -10.49 -1.52 -0.65
CA TYR A 307 -10.21 -0.14 -1.08
C TYR A 307 -9.01 0.49 -0.37
N THR A 308 -8.12 -0.31 0.23
CA THR A 308 -6.86 0.20 0.77
C THR A 308 -5.78 0.21 -0.29
N LEU A 309 -4.88 1.19 -0.23
CA LEU A 309 -3.74 1.27 -1.12
C LEU A 309 -2.78 0.11 -0.84
N VAL A 310 -2.39 -0.61 -1.89
CA VAL A 310 -1.32 -1.60 -1.85
C VAL A 310 -0.18 -1.07 -2.70
N ASP A 311 0.89 -0.64 -2.05
CA ASP A 311 2.16 -0.38 -2.71
C ASP A 311 2.87 -1.72 -2.92
N ARG A 312 3.13 -2.08 -4.19
CA ARG A 312 3.76 -3.36 -4.54
C ARG A 312 5.21 -3.41 -4.08
N GLU A 313 5.91 -2.27 -4.10
CA GLU A 313 7.31 -2.18 -3.68
C GLU A 313 7.44 -2.19 -2.15
N ASN A 314 6.43 -1.67 -1.44
CA ASN A 314 6.44 -1.56 0.02
C ASN A 314 5.12 -2.00 0.68
N VAL A 315 4.83 -3.30 0.60
CA VAL A 315 3.66 -3.87 1.28
C VAL A 315 3.78 -3.66 2.80
N PRO A 316 2.71 -3.24 3.52
CA PRO A 316 2.77 -3.10 4.97
C PRO A 316 3.19 -4.38 5.71
N ALA A 317 4.04 -4.26 6.73
CA ALA A 317 4.53 -5.41 7.51
C ALA A 317 3.41 -6.20 8.20
N VAL A 318 2.34 -5.52 8.61
CA VAL A 318 1.15 -6.18 9.16
C VAL A 318 0.50 -7.13 8.16
N MET A 319 0.38 -6.74 6.87
CA MET A 319 -0.23 -7.58 5.84
C MET A 319 0.59 -8.84 5.64
N ARG A 320 1.94 -8.71 5.61
CA ARG A 320 2.83 -9.87 5.56
C ARG A 320 2.70 -10.80 6.76
N THR A 321 2.52 -10.23 7.95
CA THR A 321 2.35 -11.01 9.20
C THR A 321 1.07 -11.86 9.17
N PHE A 322 0.06 -11.42 8.41
CA PHE A 322 -1.21 -12.14 8.20
C PHE A 322 -1.28 -12.81 6.82
N ASP A 323 -0.14 -13.24 6.28
CA ASP A 323 -0.03 -14.05 5.05
C ASP A 323 -0.70 -13.43 3.81
N PHE A 324 -0.70 -12.09 3.70
CA PHE A 324 -1.20 -11.40 2.52
C PHE A 324 -0.46 -11.89 1.25
N ALA A 325 -1.20 -12.03 0.16
CA ALA A 325 -0.64 -12.49 -1.10
C ALA A 325 0.37 -11.47 -1.64
N ASN A 326 1.60 -11.94 -1.93
CA ASN A 326 2.59 -11.13 -2.65
C ASN A 326 2.02 -10.65 -4.00
N PRO A 327 1.91 -9.33 -4.23
CA PRO A 327 1.30 -8.78 -5.43
C PRO A 327 2.12 -8.98 -6.71
N ASP A 328 3.39 -9.38 -6.59
CA ASP A 328 4.30 -9.60 -7.73
C ASP A 328 4.32 -11.06 -8.19
N LEU A 329 3.68 -11.96 -7.45
CA LEU A 329 3.66 -13.39 -7.73
C LEU A 329 2.25 -13.89 -8.07
N SER A 330 2.19 -14.93 -8.90
CA SER A 330 0.95 -15.70 -9.07
C SER A 330 0.77 -16.63 -7.88
N ILE A 331 -0.22 -16.32 -7.04
CA ILE A 331 -0.51 -17.07 -5.80
C ILE A 331 -1.86 -17.75 -5.93
N PRO A 332 -1.91 -19.04 -6.30
CA PRO A 332 -3.16 -19.79 -6.42
C PRO A 332 -3.76 -20.21 -5.08
N GLN A 333 -2.95 -20.21 -4.02
CA GLN A 333 -3.35 -20.48 -2.64
C GLN A 333 -2.39 -19.72 -1.72
N ARG A 334 -2.93 -19.04 -0.71
CA ARG A 334 -2.12 -18.40 0.33
C ARG A 334 -1.65 -19.46 1.32
N SER A 335 -0.43 -19.31 1.82
CA SER A 335 -0.03 -20.02 3.04
C SER A 335 -0.82 -19.44 4.21
N GLU A 336 -1.14 -20.27 5.20
CA GLU A 336 -1.75 -19.82 6.43
C GLU A 336 -0.81 -20.13 7.59
N THR A 337 -0.34 -19.10 8.27
CA THR A 337 0.48 -19.22 9.47
C THR A 337 -0.29 -18.71 10.68
N SER A 338 -0.14 -19.41 11.80
CA SER A 338 -0.65 -18.98 13.11
C SER A 338 0.54 -18.64 13.97
N VAL A 339 0.84 -17.35 14.08
CA VAL A 339 2.03 -16.85 14.79
C VAL A 339 1.64 -15.88 15.90
N PRO A 340 2.35 -15.88 17.06
CA PRO A 340 2.01 -15.00 18.19
C PRO A 340 1.92 -13.51 17.84
N GLN A 341 2.68 -13.06 16.83
CA GLN A 341 2.68 -11.67 16.35
C GLN A 341 1.30 -11.21 15.87
N GLN A 342 0.48 -12.11 15.33
CA GLN A 342 -0.89 -11.78 14.91
C GLN A 342 -1.80 -11.49 16.11
N ALA A 343 -1.67 -12.29 17.18
CA ALA A 343 -2.40 -12.03 18.43
C ALA A 343 -1.90 -10.75 19.11
N LEU A 344 -0.58 -10.55 19.16
CA LEU A 344 0.02 -9.32 19.69
C LEU A 344 -0.41 -8.08 18.92
N PHE A 345 -0.58 -8.17 17.59
CA PHE A 345 -1.19 -7.10 16.81
C PHE A 345 -2.61 -6.80 17.30
N GLY A 346 -3.45 -7.81 17.47
CA GLY A 346 -4.81 -7.65 17.98
C GLY A 346 -4.88 -7.01 19.36
N MET A 347 -3.95 -7.38 20.25
CA MET A 347 -3.90 -6.88 21.63
C MET A 347 -3.39 -5.44 21.72
N ASN A 348 -2.47 -5.04 20.85
CA ASN A 348 -1.71 -3.80 21.03
C ASN A 348 -1.96 -2.72 19.97
N HIS A 349 -2.46 -3.09 18.79
CA HIS A 349 -2.55 -2.14 17.70
C HIS A 349 -3.70 -1.14 17.90
N PRO A 350 -3.46 0.19 17.76
CA PRO A 350 -4.46 1.22 18.03
C PRO A 350 -5.77 1.05 17.25
N PHE A 351 -5.70 0.52 16.03
CA PHE A 351 -6.87 0.24 15.22
C PHE A 351 -7.87 -0.71 15.91
N VAL A 352 -7.40 -1.82 16.48
CA VAL A 352 -8.27 -2.84 17.11
C VAL A 352 -8.84 -2.29 18.41
N VAL A 353 -8.00 -1.61 19.19
CA VAL A 353 -8.42 -0.88 20.39
C VAL A 353 -9.55 0.10 20.06
N GLN A 354 -9.41 0.92 19.02
CA GLN A 354 -10.46 1.86 18.61
C GLN A 354 -11.78 1.16 18.24
N GLN A 355 -11.73 -0.05 17.66
CA GLN A 355 -12.93 -0.82 17.35
C GLN A 355 -13.60 -1.35 18.63
N ALA A 356 -12.82 -1.84 19.60
CA ALA A 356 -13.35 -2.26 20.89
C ALA A 356 -14.05 -1.09 21.63
N LYS A 357 -13.40 0.09 21.68
CA LYS A 357 -14.00 1.31 22.26
C LYS A 357 -15.29 1.71 21.57
N ALA A 358 -15.29 1.71 20.24
CA ALA A 358 -16.45 2.02 19.44
C ALA A 358 -17.63 1.07 19.69
N LEU A 359 -17.37 -0.25 19.77
CA LEU A 359 -18.40 -1.24 20.08
C LEU A 359 -19.01 -1.02 21.47
N VAL A 360 -18.15 -0.78 22.47
CA VAL A 360 -18.58 -0.55 23.85
C VAL A 360 -19.36 0.75 24.01
N GLN A 361 -18.98 1.79 23.26
CA GLN A 361 -19.71 3.06 23.19
C GLN A 361 -21.12 2.85 22.61
N ASP A 362 -21.25 2.11 21.51
CA ASP A 362 -22.55 1.83 20.90
C ASP A 362 -23.44 0.98 21.84
N ALA A 363 -22.82 0.13 22.68
CA ALA A 363 -23.49 -0.67 23.70
C ALA A 363 -23.90 0.12 24.96
N ALA A 364 -23.48 1.38 25.11
CA ALA A 364 -23.67 2.17 26.35
C ALA A 364 -25.15 2.50 26.67
N SER A 365 -26.04 2.39 25.68
CA SER A 365 -27.49 2.61 25.86
C SER A 365 -28.23 1.39 26.46
N ALA A 366 -27.54 0.27 26.68
CA ALA A 366 -28.13 -0.92 27.28
C ALA A 366 -28.58 -0.66 28.73
N ARG A 367 -29.71 -1.25 29.12
CA ARG A 367 -30.37 -0.99 30.42
C ARG A 367 -29.74 -1.74 31.60
N SER A 368 -28.85 -2.70 31.33
CA SER A 368 -28.14 -3.49 32.32
C SER A 368 -26.85 -4.06 31.73
N ASP A 369 -25.93 -4.49 32.59
CA ASP A 369 -24.68 -5.12 32.17
C ASP A 369 -24.93 -6.40 31.38
N ALA A 370 -25.90 -7.22 31.81
CA ALA A 370 -26.32 -8.38 31.05
C ALA A 370 -26.82 -8.00 29.64
N ALA A 371 -27.68 -6.98 29.53
CA ALA A 371 -28.17 -6.50 28.23
C ALA A 371 -27.03 -5.96 27.35
N ARG A 372 -26.01 -5.35 27.96
CA ARG A 372 -24.81 -4.86 27.26
C ARG A 372 -23.97 -6.02 26.72
N ILE A 373 -23.77 -7.08 27.50
CA ILE A 373 -23.09 -8.31 27.05
C ILE A 373 -23.88 -8.96 25.91
N HIS A 374 -25.20 -9.09 26.03
CA HIS A 374 -26.06 -9.58 24.94
C HIS A 374 -25.89 -8.77 23.65
N PHE A 375 -25.81 -7.44 23.74
CA PHE A 375 -25.57 -6.58 22.58
C PHE A 375 -24.19 -6.85 21.96
N ILE A 376 -23.13 -6.91 22.76
CA ILE A 376 -21.76 -7.18 22.29
C ILE A 376 -21.69 -8.54 21.58
N TYR A 377 -22.26 -9.59 22.18
CA TYR A 377 -22.35 -10.93 21.58
C TYR A 377 -23.13 -10.93 20.26
N GLY A 378 -24.26 -10.21 20.19
CA GLY A 378 -25.03 -10.07 18.96
C GLY A 378 -24.24 -9.38 17.84
N ARG A 379 -23.35 -8.44 18.17
CA ARG A 379 -22.49 -7.75 17.20
C ARG A 379 -21.29 -8.57 16.75
N LEU A 380 -20.71 -9.37 17.64
CA LEU A 380 -19.52 -10.17 17.35
C LEU A 380 -19.85 -11.54 16.76
N PHE A 381 -20.80 -12.26 17.36
CA PHE A 381 -21.06 -13.67 17.06
C PHE A 381 -22.44 -13.92 16.42
N GLN A 382 -23.27 -12.88 16.29
CA GLN A 382 -24.64 -12.97 15.75
C GLN A 382 -25.54 -13.98 16.50
N ARG A 383 -25.24 -14.25 17.78
CA ARG A 383 -26.03 -15.09 18.68
C ARG A 383 -26.07 -14.47 20.08
N SER A 384 -26.94 -15.01 20.93
CA SER A 384 -26.89 -14.69 22.36
C SER A 384 -25.75 -15.46 23.05
N PRO A 385 -25.15 -14.91 24.12
CA PRO A 385 -24.27 -15.66 24.99
C PRO A 385 -25.05 -16.82 25.62
N THR A 386 -24.36 -17.94 25.81
CA THR A 386 -24.83 -19.01 26.71
C THR A 386 -24.84 -18.51 28.16
N HIS A 387 -25.50 -19.25 29.05
CA HIS A 387 -25.55 -18.89 30.45
C HIS A 387 -24.15 -18.77 31.08
N GLY A 388 -23.26 -19.73 30.81
CA GLY A 388 -21.89 -19.70 31.34
C GLY A 388 -21.03 -18.56 30.76
N GLU A 389 -21.22 -18.21 29.48
CA GLU A 389 -20.55 -17.06 28.87
C GLU A 389 -21.01 -15.73 29.47
N LEU A 390 -22.32 -15.60 29.73
CA LEU A 390 -22.88 -14.43 30.38
C LEU A 390 -22.31 -14.26 31.80
N GLU A 391 -22.29 -15.34 32.58
CA GLU A 391 -21.70 -15.33 33.93
C GLU A 391 -20.21 -15.01 33.92
N ALA A 392 -19.45 -15.58 32.97
CA ALA A 392 -18.03 -15.28 32.82
C ALA A 392 -17.79 -13.82 32.45
N GLY A 393 -18.60 -13.26 31.55
CA GLY A 393 -18.54 -11.86 31.17
C GLY A 393 -18.83 -10.91 32.33
N LEU A 394 -19.86 -11.20 33.14
CA LEU A 394 -20.16 -10.41 34.35
C LEU A 394 -19.03 -10.50 35.37
N ARG A 395 -18.50 -11.71 35.62
CA ARG A 395 -17.37 -11.90 36.54
C ARG A 395 -16.12 -11.13 36.10
N PHE A 396 -15.83 -11.13 34.80
CA PHE A 396 -14.69 -10.38 34.25
C PHE A 396 -14.78 -8.88 34.53
N LEU A 397 -16.00 -8.33 34.57
CA LEU A 397 -16.24 -6.91 34.83
C LEU A 397 -16.19 -6.55 36.32
N ASP A 398 -16.50 -7.51 37.19
CA ASP A 398 -16.43 -7.35 38.65
C ASP A 398 -14.99 -7.50 39.20
N GLU A 399 -14.10 -8.16 38.47
CA GLU A 399 -12.68 -8.19 38.80
C GLU A 399 -12.06 -6.80 38.61
N ASP A 400 -11.39 -6.29 39.64
CA ASP A 400 -10.65 -5.02 39.61
C ASP A 400 -9.42 -5.18 38.70
N GLN A 401 -9.67 -5.16 37.39
CA GLN A 401 -8.63 -5.38 36.38
C GLN A 401 -7.69 -4.17 36.41
N PRO A 402 -6.41 -4.35 36.76
CA PRO A 402 -5.45 -3.27 36.68
C PRO A 402 -5.43 -2.77 35.25
N THR A 403 -5.57 -1.46 35.06
CA THR A 403 -5.59 -0.85 33.74
C THR A 403 -4.37 -1.29 32.95
N VAL A 404 -4.56 -2.15 31.93
CA VAL A 404 -3.44 -2.79 31.25
C VAL A 404 -2.66 -1.72 30.47
N VAL A 405 -1.42 -1.55 30.95
CA VAL A 405 -0.35 -0.61 30.62
C VAL A 405 -0.54 0.85 31.08
N ALA A 406 -0.08 1.10 32.31
CA ALA A 406 0.44 2.40 32.73
C ALA A 406 1.92 2.51 32.32
N GLU A 407 2.17 2.93 31.08
CA GLU A 407 3.45 3.50 30.67
C GLU A 407 3.10 4.76 29.89
N ALA A 408 3.07 5.94 30.53
CA ALA A 408 3.08 7.23 29.82
C ALA A 408 3.00 8.54 30.65
N ALA A 409 2.99 8.57 32.00
CA ALA A 409 3.05 9.89 32.66
C ALA A 409 4.32 10.67 32.20
N HIS A 410 5.42 9.96 31.97
CA HIS A 410 6.67 10.51 31.44
C HIS A 410 6.59 10.86 29.94
N THR A 411 5.97 10.02 29.11
CA THR A 411 5.87 10.27 27.65
C THR A 411 4.92 11.42 27.33
N GLN A 412 3.90 11.67 28.17
CA GLN A 412 2.97 12.80 28.03
C GLN A 412 3.66 14.15 28.21
N ALA A 413 4.80 14.21 28.90
CA ALA A 413 5.58 15.43 29.03
C ALA A 413 6.24 15.83 27.71
N TRP A 414 6.50 14.87 26.82
CA TRP A 414 7.19 15.11 25.54
C TRP A 414 6.22 15.38 24.39
N HIS A 415 6.53 16.39 23.60
CA HIS A 415 5.83 16.75 22.37
C HIS A 415 6.83 16.98 21.24
N TYR A 416 6.45 16.57 20.03
CA TYR A 416 7.32 16.63 18.85
C TYR A 416 6.64 17.45 17.77
N GLY A 417 7.36 18.43 17.26
CA GLY A 417 6.77 19.48 16.45
C GLY A 417 7.78 20.23 15.62
N TYR A 418 7.32 21.36 15.12
CA TYR A 418 8.10 22.32 14.36
C TYR A 418 7.64 23.74 14.67
N GLY A 419 8.48 24.72 14.34
CA GLY A 419 8.16 26.13 14.47
C GLY A 419 9.28 27.04 14.00
N GLU A 420 9.01 28.34 13.93
CA GLU A 420 10.04 29.33 13.58
C GLU A 420 10.70 29.87 14.85
N TRP A 421 12.03 29.87 14.89
CA TRP A 421 12.81 30.50 15.95
C TRP A 421 12.76 32.04 15.84
N ASP A 422 12.38 32.71 16.93
CA ASP A 422 12.45 34.17 17.04
C ASP A 422 13.72 34.59 17.79
N GLU A 423 14.70 35.09 17.03
CA GLU A 423 15.99 35.56 17.55
C GLU A 423 15.84 36.68 18.59
N SER A 424 14.82 37.55 18.44
CA SER A 424 14.62 38.70 19.33
C SER A 424 13.94 38.29 20.64
N ALA A 425 12.99 37.36 20.56
CA ALA A 425 12.25 36.87 21.72
C ALA A 425 12.97 35.72 22.45
N GLY A 426 13.95 35.07 21.80
CA GLY A 426 14.67 33.93 22.34
C GLY A 426 13.78 32.70 22.55
N ARG A 427 12.77 32.51 21.70
CA ARG A 427 11.78 31.41 21.77
C ARG A 427 11.12 31.17 20.42
N LEU A 428 10.33 30.11 20.30
CA LEU A 428 9.51 29.86 19.12
C LEU A 428 8.41 30.90 18.97
N LYS A 429 8.13 31.32 17.72
CA LYS A 429 6.95 32.12 17.40
C LYS A 429 5.65 31.37 17.65
N GLU A 430 5.62 30.11 17.22
CA GLU A 430 4.51 29.18 17.38
C GLU A 430 5.06 27.76 17.35
N PHE A 431 4.50 26.87 18.18
CA PHE A 431 4.81 25.44 18.14
C PHE A 431 3.64 24.70 17.48
N LYS A 432 3.95 23.93 16.45
CA LYS A 432 2.99 23.08 15.73
C LYS A 432 3.40 21.63 15.85
N VAL A 433 2.46 20.77 16.19
CA VAL A 433 2.71 19.33 16.35
C VAL A 433 2.99 18.70 14.97
N LEU A 434 3.99 17.82 14.90
CA LEU A 434 4.22 17.01 13.71
C LEU A 434 3.09 15.97 13.60
N PRO A 435 2.36 15.91 12.47
CA PRO A 435 1.09 15.19 12.41
C PRO A 435 1.21 13.68 12.23
N HIS A 436 2.40 13.15 11.93
CA HIS A 436 2.57 11.74 11.57
C HIS A 436 3.72 11.07 12.33
N PHE A 437 3.44 9.90 12.92
CA PHE A 437 4.44 9.03 13.53
C PHE A 437 4.56 7.73 12.74
N THR A 438 5.78 7.39 12.33
CA THR A 438 6.07 6.20 11.48
C THR A 438 6.26 4.91 12.27
N GLY A 439 6.31 4.98 13.60
CA GLY A 439 6.79 3.91 14.48
C GLY A 439 8.19 4.19 15.04
N SER A 440 9.00 5.01 14.34
CA SER A 440 10.36 5.37 14.75
C SER A 440 10.68 6.86 14.64
N ALA A 441 9.83 7.64 13.96
CA ALA A 441 10.03 9.07 13.74
C ALA A 441 8.70 9.85 13.70
N TRP A 442 8.74 11.09 14.19
CA TRP A 442 7.70 12.10 13.95
C TRP A 442 8.08 12.96 12.75
N GLN A 443 7.17 13.15 11.81
CA GLN A 443 7.41 13.85 10.55
C GLN A 443 6.11 14.44 9.97
N GLY A 444 6.23 15.16 8.85
CA GLY A 444 5.12 15.90 8.26
C GLY A 444 4.00 15.07 7.62
N ALA A 445 4.29 13.88 7.10
CA ALA A 445 3.32 12.97 6.49
C ALA A 445 3.93 11.56 6.34
N GLU A 446 3.18 10.60 5.80
CA GLU A 446 3.67 9.23 5.53
C GLU A 446 4.84 9.22 4.52
N ASN A 447 4.78 10.09 3.51
CA ASN A 447 5.91 10.35 2.62
C ASN A 447 6.92 11.30 3.26
N TRP A 448 8.20 10.99 3.17
CA TRP A 448 9.29 11.86 3.66
C TRP A 448 10.45 11.86 2.67
N PRO A 449 10.90 13.04 2.19
CA PRO A 449 10.37 14.36 2.49
C PRO A 449 8.97 14.60 1.89
N ASN A 450 8.13 15.40 2.56
CA ASN A 450 6.80 15.76 2.05
C ASN A 450 6.78 17.18 1.44
N PRO A 451 5.76 17.55 0.64
CA PRO A 451 5.71 18.87 0.00
C PRO A 451 5.55 20.07 0.94
N GLU A 452 5.08 19.87 2.17
CA GLU A 452 4.70 20.96 3.09
C GLU A 452 5.80 21.25 4.13
N LEU A 453 6.31 20.20 4.77
CA LEU A 453 7.30 20.23 5.85
C LEU A 453 8.66 19.65 5.42
N GLY A 454 8.76 19.14 4.18
CA GLY A 454 10.02 18.72 3.61
C GLY A 454 10.68 17.60 4.40
N TRP A 455 11.95 17.81 4.73
CA TRP A 455 12.79 16.90 5.50
C TRP A 455 12.55 16.98 7.01
N ALA A 456 11.61 17.78 7.52
CA ALA A 456 11.41 17.96 8.95
C ALA A 456 11.04 16.63 9.62
N GLN A 457 11.94 16.16 10.50
CA GLN A 457 11.78 14.89 11.19
C GLN A 457 12.45 14.95 12.56
N VAL A 458 11.79 14.36 13.55
CA VAL A 458 12.39 14.05 14.85
C VAL A 458 12.37 12.54 15.02
N THR A 459 13.46 11.94 15.49
CA THR A 459 13.58 10.53 15.84
C THR A 459 13.88 10.41 17.33
N ALA A 460 13.89 9.18 17.88
CA ALA A 460 14.25 8.97 19.29
C ALA A 460 15.59 9.61 19.65
N THR A 461 16.59 9.50 18.77
CA THR A 461 17.95 9.95 19.01
C THR A 461 18.30 11.33 18.44
N GLY A 462 17.47 11.90 17.55
CA GLY A 462 17.87 13.04 16.74
C GLY A 462 16.83 13.48 15.71
N GLY A 463 17.26 13.67 14.45
CA GLY A 463 16.36 13.97 13.34
C GLY A 463 17.01 14.75 12.20
N HIS A 464 16.16 15.46 11.44
CA HIS A 464 16.55 16.39 10.39
C HIS A 464 15.79 17.71 10.55
N PRO A 465 16.46 18.87 10.48
CA PRO A 465 15.91 20.18 10.87
C PRO A 465 14.84 20.79 9.96
N GLY A 466 14.38 20.07 8.94
CA GLY A 466 13.48 20.63 7.93
C GLY A 466 14.19 21.33 6.78
N ASN A 467 13.41 22.04 5.96
CA ASN A 467 13.89 22.65 4.72
C ASN A 467 14.33 24.11 4.87
N ASP A 468 13.86 24.75 5.92
CA ASP A 468 14.02 26.18 6.15
C ASP A 468 13.88 26.47 7.64
N ARG A 469 14.21 27.72 8.01
CA ARG A 469 14.17 28.18 9.40
C ARG A 469 12.74 28.37 9.94
N LYS A 470 11.71 28.35 9.09
CA LYS A 470 10.31 28.43 9.54
C LYS A 470 9.78 27.09 10.04
N HIS A 471 10.42 26.01 9.61
CA HIS A 471 10.05 24.64 9.95
C HIS A 471 11.11 23.94 10.80
N ALA A 472 11.81 24.70 11.65
CA ALA A 472 12.77 24.16 12.62
C ALA A 472 12.09 23.05 13.41
N VAL A 473 12.74 21.89 13.55
CA VAL A 473 12.17 20.80 14.33
C VAL A 473 12.34 21.07 15.81
N VAL A 474 11.35 20.64 16.58
CA VAL A 474 11.24 20.94 18.00
C VAL A 474 10.93 19.66 18.75
N ARG A 475 11.75 19.38 19.76
CA ARG A 475 11.43 18.48 20.85
C ARG A 475 11.10 19.33 22.07
N ARG A 476 9.88 19.22 22.59
CA ARG A 476 9.37 19.99 23.72
C ARG A 476 9.14 19.08 24.91
N TRP A 477 9.64 19.46 26.08
CA TRP A 477 9.23 18.89 27.36
C TRP A 477 8.36 19.89 28.11
N THR A 478 7.28 19.41 28.72
CA THR A 478 6.38 20.20 29.57
C THR A 478 6.47 19.67 30.99
N ALA A 479 6.81 20.54 31.93
CA ALA A 479 6.98 20.17 33.33
C ALA A 479 5.68 19.62 33.92
N PRO A 480 5.62 18.36 34.34
CA PRO A 480 4.39 17.79 34.92
C PRO A 480 4.13 18.34 36.32
N THR A 481 5.19 18.70 37.06
CA THR A 481 5.13 19.24 38.42
C THR A 481 6.02 20.47 38.54
N SER A 482 5.74 21.31 39.54
CA SER A 482 6.62 22.43 39.87
C SER A 482 7.83 21.91 40.65
N GLY A 483 9.03 22.35 40.28
CA GLY A 483 10.27 21.90 40.90
C GLY A 483 11.50 22.45 40.20
N THR A 484 12.66 22.14 40.76
CA THR A 484 13.96 22.50 40.21
C THR A 484 14.54 21.28 39.49
N TYR A 485 15.00 21.46 38.24
CA TYR A 485 15.48 20.36 37.39
C TYR A 485 16.86 20.64 36.81
N ASP A 486 17.66 19.57 36.70
CA ASP A 486 18.89 19.49 35.94
C ASP A 486 18.59 18.90 34.56
N ILE A 487 19.17 19.50 33.52
CA ILE A 487 18.99 19.12 32.12
C ILE A 487 20.36 18.75 31.56
N HIS A 488 20.56 17.46 31.28
CA HIS A 488 21.73 16.97 30.55
C HIS A 488 21.42 16.93 29.07
N SER A 489 22.20 17.64 28.26
CA SER A 489 21.84 17.92 26.88
C SER A 489 23.09 18.05 26.03
N VAL A 490 23.35 17.06 25.17
CA VAL A 490 24.45 17.11 24.20
C VAL A 490 23.87 17.05 22.80
N LEU A 491 24.17 18.07 22.01
CA LEU A 491 23.80 18.14 20.59
C LEU A 491 25.01 17.76 19.73
N ILE A 492 24.80 16.88 18.75
CA ILE A 492 25.82 16.38 17.84
C ILE A 492 25.34 16.56 16.41
N HIS A 493 26.23 17.02 15.54
CA HIS A 493 26.05 16.98 14.10
C HIS A 493 27.28 16.33 13.47
N GLU A 494 27.10 15.11 12.98
CA GLU A 494 28.17 14.23 12.49
C GLU A 494 28.59 14.49 11.03
N PRO A 495 27.68 14.84 10.10
CA PRO A 495 28.05 15.03 8.70
C PRO A 495 29.13 16.10 8.50
N ALA A 496 30.12 15.76 7.65
CA ALA A 496 31.13 16.71 7.20
C ALA A 496 30.69 17.50 5.96
N ALA A 497 29.78 16.93 5.16
CA ALA A 497 29.14 17.62 4.04
C ALA A 497 28.04 18.55 4.55
N GLY A 498 27.75 19.62 3.80
CA GLY A 498 26.81 20.67 4.24
C GLY A 498 27.50 21.83 4.96
N ASP A 499 26.70 22.66 5.60
CA ASP A 499 27.15 23.83 6.37
C ASP A 499 26.64 23.82 7.82
N GLY A 500 25.97 22.73 8.21
CA GLY A 500 25.67 22.37 9.57
C GLY A 500 24.32 22.88 10.07
N ILE A 501 24.17 22.86 11.39
CA ILE A 501 22.90 23.16 12.06
C ILE A 501 23.06 24.26 13.09
N ARG A 502 21.93 24.87 13.46
CA ARG A 502 21.83 25.71 14.66
C ARG A 502 20.91 25.03 15.65
N GLY A 503 21.35 24.99 16.91
CA GLY A 503 20.60 24.40 18.02
C GLY A 503 20.29 25.45 19.08
N PHE A 504 19.06 25.43 19.60
CA PHE A 504 18.59 26.36 20.63
C PHE A 504 17.88 25.60 21.75
N MET A 505 18.15 25.96 22.99
CA MET A 505 17.43 25.48 24.16
C MET A 505 16.72 26.66 24.83
N SER A 506 15.38 26.64 24.86
CA SER A 506 14.55 27.77 25.29
C SER A 506 13.53 27.36 26.34
N HIS A 507 13.44 28.12 27.42
CA HIS A 507 12.48 27.91 28.50
C HIS A 507 11.32 28.91 28.37
N SER A 508 10.09 28.41 28.48
CA SER A 508 8.84 29.18 28.30
C SER A 508 8.81 30.55 29.03
N ARG A 509 9.31 30.60 30.27
CA ARG A 509 9.40 31.85 31.08
C ARG A 509 10.73 32.60 31.00
N LEU A 510 11.84 31.92 30.76
CA LEU A 510 13.19 32.52 30.85
C LEU A 510 13.74 32.90 29.47
N GLY A 511 13.09 32.47 28.39
CA GLY A 511 13.60 32.61 27.03
C GLY A 511 14.78 31.68 26.77
N LYS A 512 15.69 32.12 25.90
CA LYS A 512 16.86 31.34 25.48
C LYS A 512 17.80 31.06 26.65
N LEU A 513 18.05 29.78 26.93
CA LEU A 513 19.03 29.32 27.92
C LEU A 513 20.40 29.06 27.30
N ARG A 514 20.43 28.40 26.13
CA ARG A 514 21.65 28.04 25.39
C ARG A 514 21.39 28.07 23.89
N ASP A 515 22.44 28.31 23.11
CA ASP A 515 22.47 28.12 21.67
C ASP A 515 23.85 27.71 21.18
N THR A 516 23.90 27.12 19.99
CA THR A 516 25.14 26.72 19.31
C THR A 516 24.95 26.60 17.80
N ARG A 517 26.05 26.67 17.05
CA ARG A 517 26.12 26.30 15.63
C ARG A 517 27.15 25.18 15.49
N LEU A 518 26.78 24.06 14.87
CA LEU A 518 27.64 22.87 14.74
C LEU A 518 27.80 22.46 13.28
N HIS A 519 29.01 22.03 12.93
CA HIS A 519 29.38 21.42 11.65
C HIS A 519 30.47 20.38 11.92
N GLY A 520 30.21 19.10 11.63
CA GLY A 520 31.08 17.97 12.00
C GLY A 520 31.53 17.95 13.48
N SER A 521 30.69 18.37 14.43
CA SER A 521 31.07 18.59 15.83
C SER A 521 29.93 18.36 16.83
N LYS A 522 30.23 18.50 18.12
CA LYS A 522 29.28 18.37 19.23
C LYS A 522 29.40 19.51 20.23
N ALA A 523 28.32 19.86 20.91
CA ALA A 523 28.31 20.80 22.02
C ALA A 523 27.50 20.28 23.22
N ASP A 524 28.02 20.56 24.41
CA ASP A 524 27.31 20.34 25.68
C ASP A 524 26.49 21.60 26.01
N LEU A 525 25.18 21.43 26.09
CA LEU A 525 24.19 22.46 26.39
C LEU A 525 23.52 22.21 27.75
N SER A 526 24.14 21.39 28.61
CA SER A 526 23.58 21.05 29.91
C SER A 526 23.45 22.28 30.82
N VAL A 527 22.39 22.30 31.62
CA VAL A 527 22.10 23.33 32.63
C VAL A 527 21.63 22.65 33.91
N THR A 528 21.98 23.21 35.06
CA THR A 528 21.59 22.69 36.37
C THR A 528 20.73 23.69 37.11
N ALA A 529 19.94 23.18 38.05
CA ALA A 529 19.12 23.94 38.98
C ALA A 529 18.18 24.96 38.31
N ILE A 530 17.44 24.55 37.27
CA ILE A 530 16.46 25.41 36.60
C ILE A 530 15.07 25.22 37.23
N ASP A 531 14.43 26.32 37.64
CA ASP A 531 13.11 26.28 38.26
C ASP A 531 11.96 26.28 37.24
N PHE A 532 11.14 25.24 37.30
CA PHE A 532 9.91 25.08 36.52
C PHE A 532 8.67 25.15 37.42
N LYS A 533 7.59 25.74 36.90
CA LYS A 533 6.23 25.55 37.37
C LYS A 533 5.57 24.45 36.55
N ALA A 534 4.63 23.71 37.14
CA ALA A 534 3.81 22.77 36.38
C ALA A 534 3.19 23.45 35.14
N GLY A 535 3.38 22.87 33.96
CA GLY A 535 2.97 23.41 32.66
C GLY A 535 4.00 24.28 31.94
N ASP A 536 5.11 24.66 32.59
CA ASP A 536 6.21 25.33 31.89
C ASP A 536 6.84 24.38 30.86
N THR A 537 7.30 24.93 29.73
CA THR A 537 7.99 24.15 28.70
C THR A 537 9.47 24.46 28.61
N ILE A 538 10.24 23.47 28.18
CA ILE A 538 11.58 23.64 27.60
C ILE A 538 11.62 23.02 26.20
N ASP A 539 12.09 23.82 25.25
CA ASP A 539 12.15 23.48 23.83
C ASP A 539 13.60 23.28 23.41
N PHE A 540 13.87 22.15 22.76
CA PHE A 540 15.11 21.80 22.08
C PHE A 540 14.85 21.91 20.58
N ILE A 541 15.38 22.96 19.97
CA ILE A 541 15.01 23.43 18.64
C ILE A 541 16.22 23.31 17.73
N VAL A 542 16.06 22.66 16.58
CA VAL A 542 17.13 22.57 15.56
C VAL A 542 16.60 23.10 14.25
N ASP A 543 17.32 24.07 13.67
CA ASP A 543 17.10 24.51 12.30
C ASP A 543 18.37 24.39 11.44
N ILE A 544 18.15 24.55 10.14
CA ILE A 544 19.24 24.58 9.17
C ILE A 544 20.12 25.82 9.36
N ALA A 545 21.38 25.70 8.98
CA ALA A 545 22.23 26.85 8.79
C ALA A 545 21.80 27.68 7.55
N ASP A 546 22.64 27.78 6.54
CA ASP A 546 22.40 28.53 5.30
C ASP A 546 22.09 27.58 4.11
N GLY A 547 22.50 26.30 4.19
CA GLY A 547 22.21 25.23 3.24
C GLY A 547 21.14 24.23 3.72
N LEU A 548 20.66 23.39 2.79
CA LEU A 548 19.62 22.35 3.01
C LEU A 548 20.21 20.93 3.11
N ASN A 549 21.53 20.79 2.93
CA ASN A 549 22.12 19.50 2.60
C ASN A 549 22.91 18.93 3.77
N SER A 550 22.63 17.68 4.11
CA SER A 550 23.38 16.87 5.08
C SER A 550 23.25 17.36 6.54
N ASP A 551 22.13 17.97 6.91
CA ASP A 551 21.92 18.61 8.22
C ASP A 551 21.35 17.68 9.31
N GLN A 552 21.56 16.37 9.19
CA GLN A 552 21.12 15.41 10.20
C GLN A 552 21.81 15.67 11.55
N PHE A 553 21.11 15.41 12.65
CA PHE A 553 21.62 15.66 14.00
C PHE A 553 21.20 14.58 14.99
N LEU A 554 21.92 14.51 16.10
CA LEU A 554 21.58 13.71 17.28
C LEU A 554 21.39 14.63 18.49
N TRP A 555 20.23 14.55 19.14
CA TRP A 555 19.94 15.32 20.34
C TRP A 555 18.84 14.67 21.21
N SER A 556 19.29 14.04 22.31
CA SER A 556 18.44 13.27 23.23
C SER A 556 18.66 13.73 24.67
N PRO A 557 18.03 14.85 25.08
CA PRO A 557 18.21 15.40 26.41
C PRO A 557 17.63 14.51 27.51
N LYS A 558 18.16 14.63 28.72
CA LYS A 558 17.65 13.99 29.94
C LYS A 558 17.36 15.04 31.00
N ILE A 559 16.21 14.97 31.62
CA ILE A 559 15.74 15.92 32.63
C ILE A 559 15.57 15.17 33.95
N LEU A 560 16.19 15.67 35.02
CA LEU A 560 16.17 15.07 36.35
C LEU A 560 15.83 16.14 37.40
N PRO A 561 15.11 15.81 38.47
CA PRO A 561 14.99 16.68 39.64
C PRO A 561 16.37 17.02 40.22
N SER A 562 16.61 18.29 40.52
CA SER A 562 17.89 18.76 41.04
C SER A 562 18.05 18.36 42.50
N THR A 563 19.15 17.69 42.85
CA THR A 563 19.41 17.22 44.21
C THR A 563 20.12 18.28 45.04
N HIS A 564 19.39 19.35 45.43
CA HIS A 564 19.89 20.33 46.39
C HIS A 564 18.90 20.56 47.53
N THR A 565 18.83 19.62 48.49
CA THR A 565 18.88 19.91 49.94
C THR A 565 18.93 18.65 50.79
N THR A 566 19.69 18.80 51.88
CA THR A 566 19.90 17.93 53.03
C THR A 566 18.62 17.58 53.78
N GLY A 567 18.33 16.29 54.00
CA GLY A 567 17.35 15.87 55.01
C GLY A 567 16.68 14.51 54.76
N SER A 568 17.19 13.48 55.44
CA SER A 568 16.52 12.24 55.89
C SER A 568 15.41 11.62 55.02
N GLY A 569 15.79 10.56 54.30
CA GLY A 569 15.09 9.26 54.36
C GLY A 569 13.78 9.13 53.59
N GLY A 570 13.88 8.64 52.36
CA GLY A 570 12.78 8.04 51.62
C GLY A 570 13.24 7.68 50.22
N ASP A 571 13.36 6.38 49.91
CA ASP A 571 13.57 5.88 48.56
C ASP A 571 12.40 6.32 47.67
N SER A 572 12.49 7.52 47.09
CA SER A 572 11.71 7.90 45.92
C SER A 572 12.61 7.58 44.71
N PRO A 573 12.17 6.74 43.76
CA PRO A 573 12.96 6.51 42.55
C PRO A 573 13.25 7.87 41.90
N ASN A 574 14.52 8.16 41.60
CA ASN A 574 14.92 9.37 40.87
C ASN A 574 14.15 9.43 39.54
N GLU A 575 13.07 10.20 39.52
CA GLU A 575 12.17 10.35 38.38
C GLU A 575 12.93 11.07 37.26
N ALA A 576 13.27 10.38 36.17
CA ALA A 576 14.00 10.98 35.04
C ALA A 576 13.14 10.94 33.78
N TRP A 577 13.13 12.04 33.01
CA TRP A 577 12.58 12.08 31.65
C TRP A 577 13.73 11.93 30.67
N ASP A 578 13.74 10.84 29.92
CA ASP A 578 14.80 10.48 28.99
C ASP A 578 14.23 10.51 27.58
N ALA A 579 14.61 11.54 26.81
CA ALA A 579 13.93 11.83 25.57
C ALA A 579 14.08 10.73 24.51
N GLU A 580 15.12 9.89 24.59
CA GLU A 580 15.27 8.72 23.71
C GLU A 580 14.34 7.59 24.12
N LYS A 581 14.29 7.28 25.43
CA LYS A 581 13.46 6.19 25.96
C LYS A 581 11.98 6.51 25.95
N ASP A 582 11.61 7.79 26.07
CA ASP A 582 10.23 8.25 26.15
C ASP A 582 9.61 8.54 24.76
N PHE A 583 10.32 8.24 23.67
CA PHE A 583 9.95 8.61 22.30
C PHE A 583 8.84 7.74 21.69
N PHE A 584 7.58 8.13 21.89
CA PHE A 584 6.42 7.40 21.37
C PHE A 584 5.31 8.31 20.81
N ALA A 585 4.37 7.68 20.10
CA ALA A 585 3.28 8.33 19.35
C ALA A 585 2.19 9.03 20.20
N GLN A 586 2.28 8.98 21.54
CA GLN A 586 1.21 9.13 22.57
C GLN A 586 0.81 7.79 23.24
N PRO A 587 0.20 7.81 24.45
CA PRO A 587 0.11 6.66 25.34
C PRO A 587 -0.56 5.45 24.69
N LYS A 588 -0.15 4.25 25.09
CA LYS A 588 -1.01 3.06 24.96
C LYS A 588 -2.38 3.44 25.53
N SER A 589 -3.39 3.46 24.67
CA SER A 589 -4.74 3.78 25.09
C SER A 589 -5.18 2.74 26.11
N GLN A 590 -5.31 3.16 27.35
CA GLN A 590 -5.84 2.33 28.41
C GLN A 590 -7.27 1.90 28.04
N LEU A 591 -7.53 0.61 28.16
CA LEU A 591 -8.86 0.02 28.02
C LEU A 591 -9.46 -0.14 29.41
N ASN A 592 -10.70 0.33 29.60
CA ASN A 592 -11.47 -0.03 30.79
C ASN A 592 -11.97 -1.50 30.69
N ALA A 593 -12.52 -2.06 31.77
CA ALA A 593 -12.94 -3.47 31.83
C ALA A 593 -13.91 -3.85 30.69
N TRP A 594 -14.84 -2.96 30.31
CA TRP A 594 -15.75 -3.22 29.19
C TRP A 594 -15.03 -3.26 27.84
N GLU A 595 -14.09 -2.34 27.61
CA GLU A 595 -13.31 -2.28 26.39
C GLU A 595 -12.33 -3.46 26.28
N GLN A 596 -11.77 -3.90 27.41
CA GLN A 596 -10.95 -5.13 27.47
C GLN A 596 -11.80 -6.37 27.16
N LEU A 597 -12.99 -6.50 27.76
CA LEU A 597 -13.90 -7.60 27.47
C LEU A 597 -14.24 -7.65 25.97
N ALA A 598 -14.59 -6.51 25.38
CA ALA A 598 -14.87 -6.43 23.95
C ALA A 598 -13.65 -6.80 23.09
N GLN A 599 -12.44 -6.34 23.46
CA GLN A 599 -11.21 -6.70 22.76
C GLN A 599 -10.93 -8.21 22.84
N VAL A 600 -11.05 -8.82 24.02
CA VAL A 600 -10.84 -10.27 24.20
C VAL A 600 -11.80 -11.07 23.33
N LEU A 601 -13.08 -10.69 23.30
CA LEU A 601 -14.07 -11.36 22.45
C LEU A 601 -13.76 -11.16 20.95
N MET A 602 -13.31 -9.97 20.54
CA MET A 602 -12.85 -9.70 19.16
C MET A 602 -11.59 -10.49 18.75
N LEU A 603 -10.85 -11.06 19.70
CA LEU A 603 -9.67 -11.88 19.44
C LEU A 603 -9.92 -13.38 19.69
N SER A 604 -11.14 -13.74 20.08
CA SER A 604 -11.52 -15.14 20.29
C SER A 604 -11.51 -15.92 18.97
N ASN A 605 -11.34 -17.23 19.06
CA ASN A 605 -11.39 -18.10 17.89
C ASN A 605 -12.75 -18.02 17.17
N GLU A 606 -13.85 -17.88 17.92
CA GLU A 606 -15.19 -17.76 17.34
C GLU A 606 -15.36 -16.51 16.48
N PHE A 607 -14.65 -15.41 16.80
CA PHE A 607 -14.67 -14.21 15.96
C PHE A 607 -13.68 -14.29 14.79
N MET A 608 -12.51 -14.90 15.02
CA MET A 608 -11.37 -14.86 14.10
C MET A 608 -11.32 -16.05 13.13
N PHE A 609 -12.24 -17.00 13.23
CA PHE A 609 -12.35 -18.16 12.36
C PHE A 609 -13.79 -18.28 11.83
N VAL A 610 -13.93 -18.77 10.61
CA VAL A 610 -15.21 -19.20 10.04
C VAL A 610 -15.29 -20.70 10.17
N ASP A 611 -16.39 -21.22 10.72
CA ASP A 611 -16.59 -22.63 11.00
C ASP A 611 -17.97 -23.18 10.57
#